data_AF-A0A2T0U525-F1
#
_entry.id   AF-A0A2T0U525-F1
#
_cell.length_a   1.000
_cell.length_b   1.000
_cell.length_c   1.000
_cell.angle_alpha   90.00
_cell.angle_beta   90.00
_cell.angle_gamma   90.00
#
_symmetry.space_group_name_H-M   'P 1'
#
loop_
_entity.id
_entity.type
_entity.pdbx_description
1 polymer ?
#
loop_
_entity_poly.entity_id
_entity_poly.type
_entity_poly.pdbx_seq_one_letter_code
_entity_poly.pdbx_strand_id
1 'polypeptide(L)' 'MAIIDNKGIIRGIVGPSVFRRSRGKNIVQAKPRKFMQTAASIASSAEFGLISSSAAVIRHAFAPAYRYYDGHAV' A
#
# COMPACT_ATOMS: atom_id res chain seq x y z
N MET A 1 -7.13 -12.83 15.59
CA MET A 1 -6.89 -12.66 17.04
C MET A 1 -5.90 -11.52 17.22
N ALA A 2 -6.05 -10.68 18.25
CA ALA A 2 -5.06 -9.65 18.53
C ALA A 2 -3.85 -10.23 19.27
N ILE A 3 -2.67 -9.68 19.00
CA ILE A 3 -1.38 -10.08 19.55
C ILE A 3 -0.71 -8.83 20.10
N ILE A 4 -0.02 -8.99 21.23
CA ILE A 4 0.81 -7.96 21.83
C ILE A 4 2.26 -8.22 21.38
N ASP A 5 2.85 -7.26 20.68
CA ASP A 5 4.27 -7.31 20.30
C ASP A 5 5.18 -7.08 21.52
N ASN A 6 6.46 -7.46 21.42
CA ASN A 6 7.50 -7.29 22.45
C ASN A 6 7.71 -5.83 22.88
N LYS A 7 7.14 -4.88 22.13
CA LYS A 7 7.14 -3.44 22.41
C LYS A 7 5.83 -2.95 23.06
N GLY A 8 4.97 -3.86 23.54
CA GLY A 8 3.68 -3.54 24.16
C GLY A 8 2.60 -3.06 23.18
N ILE A 9 2.78 -3.32 21.88
CA ILE A 9 1.90 -2.81 20.81
C ILE A 9 0.86 -3.87 20.47
N ILE A 10 -0.41 -3.48 20.61
CA ILE A 10 -1.54 -4.37 20.28
C ILE A 10 -1.80 -4.28 18.78
N ARG A 11 -1.78 -5.42 18.10
CA ARG A 11 -2.11 -5.54 16.68
C ARG A 11 -3.16 -6.61 16.47
N GLY A 12 -4.09 -6.38 15.54
CA GLY A 12 -5.06 -7.38 15.12
C GLY A 12 -6.48 -7.03 15.56
N ILE A 13 -7.35 -8.05 15.64
CA ILE A 13 -8.79 -7.86 15.80
C ILE A 13 -9.23 -8.47 17.14
N VAL A 14 -9.96 -7.68 17.94
CA VAL A 14 -10.70 -8.13 19.14
C VAL A 14 -12.15 -7.71 18.97
N GLY A 15 -13.05 -8.68 18.80
CA GLY A 15 -14.47 -8.40 18.59
C GLY A 15 -14.72 -7.43 17.42
N PRO A 16 -15.48 -6.33 17.63
CA PRO A 16 -15.74 -5.33 16.59
C PRO A 16 -14.59 -4.32 16.45
N SER A 17 -13.48 -4.47 17.16
CA SER A 17 -12.39 -3.49 17.19
C SER A 17 -11.12 -4.02 16.52
N VAL A 18 -10.46 -3.13 15.78
CA VAL A 18 -9.17 -3.35 15.12
C VAL A 18 -8.13 -2.50 15.81
N PHE A 19 -7.07 -3.15 16.29
CA PHE A 19 -5.92 -2.54 16.94
C PHE A 19 -4.77 -2.47 15.92
N ARG A 20 -4.19 -1.28 15.77
CA ARG A 20 -3.02 -1.07 14.91
C ARG A 20 -2.08 -0.02 15.47
N ARG A 21 -0.82 -0.07 15.06
CA ARG A 21 0.17 0.99 15.33
C ARG A 21 0.10 2.05 14.25
N SER A 22 0.08 3.32 14.65
CA SER A 22 0.36 4.43 13.73
C SER A 22 1.13 5.52 14.47
N ARG A 23 2.21 6.03 13.85
CA ARG A 23 3.06 7.10 14.41
C ARG A 23 3.47 6.86 15.87
N GLY A 24 3.83 5.62 16.20
CA GLY A 24 4.24 5.24 17.57
C GLY A 24 3.11 5.03 18.58
N LYS A 25 1.85 5.29 18.24
CA LYS A 25 0.70 5.12 19.13
C LYS A 25 -0.11 3.87 18.76
N ASN A 26 -0.74 3.26 19.77
CA ASN A 26 -1.78 2.25 19.54
C ASN A 26 -3.09 2.97 19.20
N ILE A 27 -3.67 2.59 18.07
CA ILE A 27 -4.96 3.08 17.59
C ILE A 27 -5.96 1.94 17.71
N VAL A 28 -7.12 2.24 18.31
CA VAL A 28 -8.29 1.37 18.32
C VAL A 28 -9.30 1.95 17.33
N GLN A 29 -9.73 1.14 16.37
CA GLN A 29 -10.73 1.51 15.38
C GLN A 29 -11.88 0.51 15.42
N ALA A 30 -13.10 0.97 15.16
CA ALA A 30 -14.19 0.07 14.82
C ALA A 30 -13.83 -0.70 13.54
N LYS A 31 -14.28 -1.95 13.43
CA LYS A 31 -14.07 -2.79 12.27
C LYS A 31 -14.59 -2.05 11.04
N PRO A 32 -13.72 -1.74 10.07
CA PRO A 32 -14.15 -0.99 8.90
C PRO A 32 -15.24 -1.78 8.17
N ARG A 33 -16.29 -1.09 7.74
CA ARG A 33 -17.30 -1.68 6.87
C ARG A 33 -16.61 -2.06 5.56
N LYS A 34 -16.92 -3.25 5.04
CA LYS A 34 -16.53 -3.60 3.67
C LYS A 34 -17.36 -2.73 2.73
N PHE A 35 -16.71 -1.85 1.99
CA PHE A 35 -17.32 -1.13 0.88
C PHE A 35 -17.12 -1.97 -0.38
N MET A 36 -18.17 -2.12 -1.19
CA MET A 36 -18.00 -2.66 -2.53
C MET A 36 -17.32 -1.59 -3.39
N GLN A 37 -16.30 -1.98 -4.15
CA GLN A 37 -15.67 -1.06 -5.09
C GLN A 37 -16.69 -0.65 -6.15
N THR A 38 -16.74 0.64 -6.48
CA THR A 38 -17.58 1.12 -7.58
C THR A 38 -16.96 0.71 -8.91
N ALA A 39 -17.77 0.65 -9.97
CA ALA A 39 -17.27 0.40 -11.33
C ALA A 39 -16.17 1.40 -11.72
N ALA A 40 -16.32 2.67 -11.35
CA ALA A 40 -15.32 3.71 -11.58
C ALA A 40 -13.99 3.44 -10.85
N SER A 41 -14.04 3.02 -9.58
CA SER A 41 -12.82 2.67 -8.83
C SER A 41 -12.13 1.44 -9.42
N ILE A 42 -12.89 0.43 -9.87
CA ILE A 42 -12.35 -0.76 -10.52
C ILE A 42 -11.65 -0.37 -11.83
N ALA A 43 -12.33 0.38 -12.70
CA ALA A 43 -11.77 0.83 -13.97
C ALA A 43 -10.47 1.64 -13.77
N SER A 44 -10.49 2.63 -12.88
CA SER A 44 -9.31 3.43 -12.56
C SER A 44 -8.15 2.59 -12.02
N SER A 45 -8.42 1.61 -11.15
CA SER A 45 -7.38 0.71 -10.64
C SER A 45 -6.78 -0.20 -11.72
N ALA A 46 -7.60 -0.67 -12.66
CA ALA A 46 -7.15 -1.50 -13.77
C ALA A 46 -6.28 -0.70 -14.75
N GLU A 47 -6.71 0.51 -15.12
CA GLU A 47 -5.95 1.43 -15.97
C GLU A 47 -4.60 1.77 -15.36
N PHE A 48 -4.58 2.14 -14.07
CA PHE A 48 -3.33 2.41 -13.36
C PHE A 48 -2.41 1.18 -13.36
N GLY A 49 -2.96 -0.01 -13.13
CA GLY A 49 -2.20 -1.27 -13.16
C GLY A 49 -1.54 -1.53 -14.51
N LEU A 50 -2.27 -1.30 -15.62
CA LEU A 50 -1.77 -1.45 -16.98
C LEU A 50 -0.67 -0.42 -17.30
N ILE A 51 -0.87 0.84 -16.93
CA ILE A 51 0.12 1.90 -17.15
C ILE A 51 1.40 1.59 -16.34
N SER A 52 1.25 1.22 -15.07
CA SER A 52 2.39 0.94 -14.19
C SER A 52 3.22 -0.26 -14.64
N SER A 53 2.57 -1.35 -15.07
CA SER A 53 3.26 -2.53 -15.60
C SER A 53 3.97 -2.23 -16.92
N SER A 54 3.32 -1.49 -17.82
CA SER A 54 3.93 -1.05 -19.09
C SER A 54 5.14 -0.15 -18.85
N ALA A 55 5.03 0.80 -17.92
CA ALA A 55 6.15 1.66 -17.54
C ALA A 55 7.33 0.87 -16.93
N ALA A 56 7.05 -0.20 -16.18
CA ALA A 56 8.10 -1.07 -15.66
C ALA A 56 8.86 -1.79 -16.79
N VAL A 57 8.14 -2.31 -17.79
CA VAL A 57 8.77 -2.94 -18.98
C VAL A 57 9.68 -1.95 -19.70
N ILE A 58 9.21 -0.72 -19.92
CA ILE A 58 10.03 0.33 -20.55
C ILE A 58 11.29 0.60 -19.72
N ARG A 59 11.17 0.80 -18.40
CA ARG A 59 12.35 1.03 -17.54
C ARG A 59 13.37 -0.10 -17.60
N HIS A 60 12.91 -1.36 -17.69
CA HIS A 60 13.80 -2.51 -17.81
C HIS A 60 14.47 -2.60 -19.18
N ALA A 61 13.73 -2.34 -20.26
CA ALA A 61 14.30 -2.31 -21.62
C ALA A 61 15.38 -1.23 -21.78
N PHE A 62 15.17 -0.08 -21.12
CA PHE A 62 16.07 1.07 -21.18
C PHE A 62 17.14 1.10 -20.07
N ALA A 63 17.12 0.15 -19.12
CA ALA A 63 18.13 0.04 -18.06
C ALA A 63 19.59 0.05 -18.54
N PRO A 64 19.98 -0.61 -19.66
CA PRO A 64 21.37 -0.53 -20.14
C PRO A 64 21.75 0.83 -20.75
N ALA A 65 20.76 1.62 -21.19
CA ALA A 65 20.98 2.93 -21.80
C ALA A 65 20.86 4.09 -20.81
N TYR A 66 20.08 3.92 -19.73
CA TYR A 66 19.85 4.95 -18.73
C TYR A 66 20.76 4.77 -17.52
N ARG A 67 21.58 5.78 -17.26
CA ARG A 67 22.48 5.83 -16.09
C ARG A 67 21.83 6.50 -14.87
N TYR A 68 20.79 7.31 -15.09
CA TYR A 68 20.07 8.08 -14.07
C TYR A 68 18.57 8.11 -14.39
N TYR A 69 17.72 7.77 -13.42
CA TYR A 69 16.26 7.78 -13.60
C TYR A 69 15.62 9.14 -13.28
N ASP A 70 16.24 9.96 -12.44
CA ASP A 70 15.62 11.19 -11.87
C ASP A 70 16.43 12.50 -12.09
N GLY A 71 17.46 12.53 -12.94
CA GLY A 71 18.41 13.66 -13.05
C GLY A 71 19.21 13.86 -11.74
N HIS A 72 20.49 14.23 -11.70
CA HIS A 72 21.44 14.81 -12.65
C HIS A 72 22.58 13.83 -12.98
N ALA A 73 23.17 14.01 -14.16
CA ALA A 73 24.62 13.79 -14.31
C ALA A 73 25.28 15.12 -13.92
N VAL A 74 26.16 15.10 -12.91
CA VAL A 74 27.14 16.18 -12.71
C VAL A 74 28.37 15.84 -13.54
#